data_AF-A0A853B1T7-F1
#
_entry.id   AF-A0A853B1T7-F1
#
_cell.length_a   1.000
_cell.length_b   1.000
_cell.length_c   1.000
_cell.angle_alpha   90.00
_cell.angle_beta   90.00
_cell.angle_gamma   90.00
#
_symmetry.space_group_name_H-M   'P 1'
#
loop_
_entity.id
_entity.type
_entity.pdbx_description
1 polymer ?
#
loop_
_entity_poly.entity_id
_entity_poly.type
_entity_poly.pdbx_seq_one_letter_code
_entity_poly.pdbx_strand_id
1 'polypeptide(L)'
;MVDRAEPAGEALPQWVDLTPAEAAYWTGTDLAHHDWRAGPTVRDAAQYAAAVRLGQAIGFVPRTLVPDLPPAGVSVVAVTGLSASEPRIAWPSNTTSPDVARFVRHATEQVQLTEA
;
A
#
# COMPACT_ATOMS: atom_id res chain seq x y z
N MET A 1 3.37 17.27 4.92
CA MET A 1 3.64 16.44 3.73
C MET A 1 5.14 16.29 3.67
N VAL A 2 5.62 15.06 3.55
CA VAL A 2 7.06 14.72 3.59
C VAL A 2 7.46 14.03 2.29
N ASP A 3 8.70 14.22 1.86
CA ASP A 3 9.26 13.45 0.74
C ASP A 3 9.55 12.00 1.17
N ARG A 4 9.40 11.05 0.24
CA ARG A 4 9.68 9.63 0.50
C ARG A 4 11.11 9.35 0.96
N ALA A 5 12.08 10.24 0.68
CA ALA A 5 13.46 10.10 1.12
C ALA A 5 13.72 10.63 2.54
N GLU A 6 12.80 11.40 3.12
CA GLU A 6 12.94 11.90 4.50
C GLU A 6 13.11 10.78 5.54
N PRO A 7 12.37 9.64 5.49
CA PRO A 7 12.60 8.53 6.40
C PRO A 7 13.78 7.62 6.01
N ALA A 8 14.76 8.11 5.24
CA ALA A 8 15.92 7.30 4.88
C ALA A 8 16.65 6.75 6.12
N GLY A 9 16.96 5.46 6.08
CA GLY A 9 17.57 4.72 7.18
C GLY A 9 16.57 4.16 8.21
N GLU A 10 15.28 4.44 8.07
CA GLU A 10 14.26 3.86 8.95
C GLU A 10 14.02 2.38 8.66
N ALA A 11 13.49 1.68 9.66
CA ALA A 11 13.11 0.28 9.50
C ALA A 11 11.77 0.15 8.76
N LEU A 12 11.70 -0.74 7.77
CA LEU A 12 10.48 -1.05 7.00
C LEU A 12 10.10 -2.54 7.15
N PRO A 13 8.81 -2.89 7.30
CA PRO A 13 8.37 -4.27 7.38
C PRO A 13 8.75 -5.06 6.13
N GLN A 14 9.14 -6.31 6.32
CA GLN A 14 9.45 -7.21 5.22
C GLN A 14 8.27 -8.16 4.98
N TRP A 15 7.55 -7.95 3.90
CA TRP A 15 6.51 -8.87 3.48
C TRP A 15 7.13 -10.19 3.01
N VAL A 16 6.55 -11.31 3.45
CA VAL A 16 6.95 -12.63 2.94
C VAL A 16 6.58 -12.78 1.47
N ASP A 17 7.36 -13.60 0.76
CA ASP A 17 7.05 -14.10 -0.59
C ASP A 17 6.88 -13.01 -1.67
N LEU A 18 7.39 -11.79 -1.44
CA LEU A 18 7.40 -10.73 -2.46
C LEU A 18 8.49 -10.96 -3.51
N THR A 19 8.14 -10.64 -4.75
CA THR A 19 9.12 -10.41 -5.80
C THR A 19 9.97 -9.16 -5.49
N PRO A 20 11.17 -9.01 -6.10
CA PRO A 20 11.99 -7.81 -5.90
C PRO A 20 11.28 -6.49 -6.26
N ALA A 21 10.41 -6.51 -7.27
CA ALA A 21 9.65 -5.33 -7.70
C ALA A 21 8.57 -4.96 -6.66
N GLU A 22 7.85 -5.93 -6.12
CA GLU A 22 6.87 -5.70 -5.05
C GLU A 22 7.56 -5.23 -3.77
N ALA A 23 8.71 -5.81 -3.43
CA ALA A 23 9.51 -5.37 -2.30
C ALA A 23 9.92 -3.89 -2.46
N ALA A 24 10.42 -3.51 -3.65
CA ALA A 24 10.80 -2.13 -3.94
C ALA A 24 9.61 -1.15 -3.86
N TYR A 25 8.42 -1.57 -4.31
CA TYR A 25 7.19 -0.78 -4.18
C TYR A 25 6.82 -0.56 -2.70
N TRP A 26 6.80 -1.62 -1.90
CA TRP A 26 6.45 -1.52 -0.47
C TRP A 26 7.51 -0.78 0.36
N THR A 27 8.76 -0.72 -0.11
CA THR A 27 9.81 0.08 0.49
C THR A 27 9.95 1.48 -0.11
N GLY A 28 9.15 1.87 -1.10
CA GLY A 28 9.23 3.19 -1.75
C GLY A 28 10.54 3.46 -2.51
N THR A 29 11.19 2.40 -2.99
CA THR A 29 12.47 2.44 -3.72
C THR A 29 12.32 2.11 -5.21
N ASP A 30 11.10 1.84 -5.68
CA ASP A 30 10.78 1.43 -7.05
C ASP A 30 10.96 2.56 -8.08
N LEU A 31 10.68 3.81 -7.72
CA LEU A 31 10.93 4.98 -8.59
C LEU A 31 12.35 5.53 -8.45
N ALA A 32 12.90 5.51 -7.23
CA ALA A 32 14.27 5.91 -6.98
C ALA A 32 14.77 5.37 -5.64
N HIS A 33 16.08 5.13 -5.56
CA HIS A 33 16.71 4.57 -4.38
C HIS A 33 16.63 5.51 -3.17
N HIS A 34 16.54 4.92 -1.97
CA HIS A 34 16.88 5.54 -0.69
C HIS A 34 17.30 4.44 0.28
N ASP A 35 18.07 4.78 1.30
CA ASP A 35 18.51 3.82 2.30
C ASP A 35 17.35 3.45 3.24
N TRP A 36 17.27 2.19 3.66
CA TRP A 36 16.32 1.70 4.67
C TRP A 36 16.90 0.49 5.38
N ARG A 37 16.32 0.10 6.52
CA ARG A 37 16.72 -1.08 7.30
C ARG A 37 15.62 -2.13 7.31
N ALA A 38 16.01 -3.40 7.31
CA ALA A 38 15.05 -4.49 7.47
C ALA A 38 14.38 -4.44 8.85
N GLY A 39 13.07 -4.26 8.87
CA GLY A 39 12.21 -4.39 10.04
C GLY A 39 11.66 -5.82 10.18
N PRO A 40 10.63 -6.01 11.03
CA PRO A 40 10.01 -7.31 11.23
C PRO A 40 9.44 -7.91 9.93
N THR A 41 9.53 -9.23 9.80
CA THR A 41 8.86 -9.97 8.73
C THR A 41 7.36 -10.07 9.02
N VAL A 42 6.53 -9.71 8.05
CA VAL A 42 5.06 -9.66 8.17
C VAL A 42 4.40 -10.47 7.05
N ARG A 43 3.25 -11.07 7.34
CA ARG A 43 2.48 -11.87 6.37
C ARG A 43 1.12 -11.28 6.01
N ASP A 44 0.63 -10.36 6.84
CA ASP A 44 -0.70 -9.78 6.69
C ASP A 44 -0.72 -8.34 7.22
N ALA A 45 -1.82 -7.63 6.93
CA ALA A 45 -2.01 -6.24 7.33
C ALA A 45 -2.04 -6.04 8.85
N ALA A 46 -2.47 -7.03 9.63
CA ALA A 46 -2.51 -6.93 11.09
C ALA A 46 -1.10 -6.96 11.68
N GLN A 47 -0.23 -7.85 11.19
CA GLN A 47 1.19 -7.90 11.56
C GLN A 47 1.92 -6.63 11.13
N TYR A 48 1.63 -6.13 9.93
CA TYR A 48 2.16 -4.85 9.44
C TYR A 48 1.78 -3.69 10.38
N ALA A 49 0.49 -3.53 10.69
CA ALA A 49 0.01 -2.48 11.58
C ALA A 49 0.59 -2.62 13.00
N ALA A 50 0.73 -3.85 13.50
CA ALA A 50 1.33 -4.11 14.81
C ALA A 50 2.81 -3.70 14.85
N ALA A 51 3.60 -4.02 13.82
CA ALA A 51 5.01 -3.63 13.74
C ALA A 51 5.19 -2.10 13.79
N VAL A 52 4.33 -1.36 13.07
CA VAL A 52 4.33 0.10 13.09
C VAL A 52 3.90 0.63 14.46
N ARG A 53 2.81 0.13 15.02
CA ARG A 53 2.29 0.56 16.32
C ARG A 53 3.26 0.29 17.48
N LEU A 54 4.04 -0.79 17.41
CA LEU A 54 5.05 -1.12 18.41
C LEU A 54 6.35 -0.32 18.23
N GLY A 55 6.42 0.58 17.24
CA GLY A 55 7.61 1.40 16.95
C GLY A 55 8.78 0.58 16.41
N GLN A 56 8.52 -0.61 15.86
CA GLN A 56 9.56 -1.49 15.31
C GLN A 56 9.92 -1.11 13.87
N ALA A 57 9.03 -0.42 13.17
CA ALA A 57 9.18 0.04 11.81
C ALA A 57 8.23 1.20 11.50
N ILE A 58 8.45 1.90 10.38
CA ILE A 58 7.46 2.76 9.75
C ILE A 58 6.84 2.04 8.55
N GLY A 59 5.85 2.64 7.88
CA GLY A 59 5.26 2.01 6.71
C GLY A 59 4.56 2.97 5.76
N PHE A 60 4.62 2.64 4.46
CA PHE A 60 3.83 3.31 3.42
C PHE A 60 2.53 2.55 3.16
N VAL A 61 1.43 3.30 3.05
CA VAL A 61 0.11 2.73 2.78
C VAL A 61 -0.68 3.58 1.79
N PRO A 62 -1.45 2.97 0.88
CA PRO A 62 -2.44 3.70 0.09
C PRO A 62 -3.38 4.54 0.96
N ARG A 63 -3.67 5.78 0.53
CA ARG A 63 -4.56 6.70 1.25
C ARG A 63 -5.95 6.09 1.53
N THR A 64 -6.44 5.26 0.61
CA THR A 64 -7.75 4.58 0.71
C THR A 64 -7.84 3.61 1.89
N LEU A 65 -6.71 3.09 2.40
CA LEU A 65 -6.68 2.16 3.52
C LEU A 65 -6.51 2.85 4.88
N VAL A 66 -6.19 4.15 4.91
CA VAL A 66 -5.99 4.91 6.16
C VAL A 66 -7.22 4.86 7.08
N PRO A 67 -8.47 5.00 6.60
CA PRO A 67 -9.65 4.90 7.46
C PRO A 67 -9.80 3.53 8.16
N ASP A 68 -9.28 2.46 7.56
CA ASP A 68 -9.32 1.09 8.10
C ASP A 68 -8.11 0.78 8.99
N LEU A 69 -7.11 1.67 9.00
CA LEU A 69 -5.86 1.57 9.74
C LEU A 69 -5.71 2.54 10.93
N PRO A 70 -6.73 2.88 11.74
CA PRO A 70 -6.49 3.68 12.94
C PRO A 70 -6.40 2.82 14.21
N PRO A 71 -5.24 2.24 14.57
CA PRO A 71 -4.97 1.94 15.96
C PRO A 71 -4.47 3.22 16.64
N ALA A 72 -4.98 3.50 17.84
CA ALA A 72 -4.43 4.54 18.70
C ALA A 72 -2.89 4.37 18.83
N GLY A 73 -2.15 5.46 18.70
CA GLY A 73 -0.69 5.47 18.83
C GLY A 73 0.12 5.45 17.53
N VAL A 74 -0.52 5.55 16.35
CA VAL A 74 0.18 5.71 15.06
C VAL A 74 -0.09 7.10 14.49
N SER A 75 0.97 7.77 14.04
CA SER A 75 0.87 9.05 13.31
C SER A 75 0.90 8.77 11.81
N VAL A 76 -0.07 9.30 11.07
CA VAL A 76 -0.14 9.18 9.61
C VAL A 76 0.18 10.54 8.99
N VAL A 77 1.14 10.55 8.07
CA VAL A 77 1.56 11.75 7.33
C VAL A 77 1.44 11.52 5.83
N ALA A 78 1.05 12.56 5.10
CA ALA A 78 1.04 12.49 3.64
C ALA A 78 2.47 12.47 3.10
N VAL A 79 2.77 11.54 2.18
CA VAL A 79 4.09 11.35 1.57
C VAL A 79 4.01 11.64 0.06
N THR A 80 5.02 12.29 -0.50
CA THR A 80 5.19 12.52 -1.94
C THR A 80 6.35 11.71 -2.52
N GLY A 81 6.36 11.53 -3.83
CA GLY A 81 7.44 10.86 -4.56
C GLY A 81 7.36 9.34 -4.57
N LEU A 82 6.32 8.74 -3.99
CA LEU A 82 6.00 7.31 -4.09
C LEU A 82 5.25 7.01 -5.39
N SER A 83 5.36 5.77 -5.88
CA SER A 83 4.46 5.24 -6.90
C SER A 83 3.01 5.29 -6.46
N ALA A 84 2.12 5.57 -7.41
CA ALA A 84 0.69 5.55 -7.16
C ALA A 84 0.20 4.11 -6.88
N SER A 85 -0.77 3.99 -5.99
CA SER A 85 -1.46 2.72 -5.74
C SER A 85 -2.71 2.63 -6.63
N GLU A 86 -2.76 1.64 -7.52
CA GLU A 86 -3.88 1.43 -8.43
C GLU A 86 -4.70 0.18 -8.03
N PRO A 87 -5.94 0.34 -7.52
CA PRO A 87 -6.81 -0.82 -7.33
C PRO A 87 -7.19 -1.39 -8.69
N ARG A 88 -7.02 -2.71 -8.86
CA ARG A 88 -7.38 -3.42 -10.09
C ARG A 88 -8.45 -4.46 -9.83
N ILE A 89 -9.39 -4.55 -10.76
CA ILE A 89 -10.39 -5.63 -10.81
C ILE A 89 -9.93 -6.61 -11.88
N ALA A 90 -9.78 -7.89 -11.51
CA ALA A 90 -9.34 -8.94 -12.42
C ALA A 90 -10.39 -10.06 -12.48
N TRP A 91 -10.55 -10.64 -13.67
CA TRP A 91 -11.41 -11.80 -13.91
C TRP A 91 -10.77 -12.69 -15.00
N PRO A 92 -11.12 -13.99 -15.07
CA PRO A 92 -10.65 -14.85 -16.15
C PRO A 92 -11.05 -14.29 -17.52
N SER A 93 -10.11 -14.25 -18.46
CA SER A 93 -10.31 -13.64 -19.79
C SER A 93 -11.44 -14.28 -20.61
N ASN A 94 -11.81 -15.52 -20.30
CA ASN A 94 -12.91 -16.26 -20.92
C ASN A 94 -14.26 -16.12 -20.20
N THR A 95 -14.37 -15.25 -19.20
CA THR A 95 -15.61 -15.04 -18.44
C THR A 95 -16.64 -14.27 -19.28
N THR A 96 -17.82 -14.86 -19.45
CA THR A 96 -18.98 -14.24 -20.12
C THR A 96 -20.16 -13.98 -19.17
N SER A 97 -19.94 -14.11 -17.86
CA SER A 97 -20.99 -13.92 -16.85
C SER A 97 -21.56 -12.50 -16.85
N PRO A 98 -22.89 -12.33 -17.03
CA PRO A 98 -23.54 -11.02 -16.92
C PRO A 98 -23.36 -10.37 -15.54
N ASP A 99 -23.22 -11.17 -14.48
CA ASP A 99 -23.06 -10.68 -13.11
C ASP A 99 -21.68 -10.06 -12.90
N VAL A 100 -20.63 -10.68 -13.45
CA VAL A 100 -19.26 -10.10 -13.46
C VAL A 100 -19.28 -8.78 -14.24
N ALA A 101 -19.92 -8.75 -15.42
CA ALA A 101 -20.02 -7.54 -16.21
C ALA A 101 -20.79 -6.43 -15.47
N ARG A 102 -21.85 -6.77 -14.72
CA ARG A 102 -22.62 -5.81 -13.90
C ARG A 102 -21.77 -5.27 -12.75
N PHE A 103 -21.05 -6.15 -12.05
CA PHE A 103 -20.16 -5.76 -10.96
C PHE A 103 -19.05 -4.81 -11.43
N VAL A 104 -18.34 -5.14 -12.51
CA VAL A 104 -17.25 -4.31 -13.04
C VAL A 104 -17.78 -2.92 -13.42
N ARG A 105 -18.88 -2.84 -14.19
CA ARG A 105 -19.47 -1.55 -14.55
C ARG A 105 -19.79 -0.70 -13.32
N HIS A 106 -20.52 -1.29 -12.37
CA HIS A 106 -20.88 -0.59 -11.15
C HIS A 106 -19.66 -0.11 -10.35
N ALA A 107 -18.66 -0.97 -10.17
CA ALA A 107 -17.45 -0.64 -9.43
C ALA A 107 -16.64 0.48 -10.11
N THR A 108 -16.57 0.51 -11.44
CA THR A 108 -15.80 1.53 -12.17
C THR A 108 -16.54 2.86 -12.33
N GLU A 109 -17.87 2.86 -12.40
CA GLU A 109 -18.67 4.09 -12.50
C GLU A 109 -18.58 4.95 -11.24
N GLN A 110 -18.44 4.32 -10.06
CA GLN A 110 -18.33 5.03 -8.78
C GLN A 110 -16.95 5.65 -8.54
N VAL A 111 -15.89 5.08 -9.14
CA VAL A 111 -14.53 5.63 -9.04
C VAL A 111 -14.43 7.00 -9.74
N GLN A 112 -15.14 7.19 -10.86
CA GLN A 112 -15.13 8.46 -11.61
C GLN A 112 -15.83 9.63 -10.88
N LEU A 113 -16.73 9.35 -9.94
CA LEU A 113 -17.47 10.38 -9.18
C LEU A 113 -16.66 10.99 -8.02
N THR A 114 -15.54 10.36 -7.64
CA THR A 114 -14.72 10.82 -6.50
C THR A 114 -13.53 11.69 -6.95
N GLU A 115 -13.28 11.76 -8.27
CA GLU A 115 -12.20 12.57 -8.87
C GLU A 115 -12.70 13.83 -9.61
N ALA A 116 -14.00 14.15 -9.53
CA ALA A 116 -14.64 15.35 -10.10
C ALA A 116 -15.04 16.36 -9.02
#